data_AF-A0A831Y978-F1
#
_entry.id   AF-A0A831Y978-F1
#
_cell.length_a   1.000
_cell.length_b   1.000
_cell.length_c   1.000
_cell.angle_alpha   90.00
_cell.angle_beta   90.00
_cell.angle_gamma   90.00
#
_symmetry.space_group_name_H-M   'P 1'
#
loop_
_entity.id
_entity.type
_entity.pdbx_description
1 polymer ?
#
loop_
_entity_poly.entity_id
_entity_poly.type
_entity_poly.pdbx_seq_one_letter_code
_entity_poly.pdbx_strand_id
1 'polypeptide(L)'
;MDSRRTWGIAVMIAMLIVVAAMATSALRRDRQSLPVDAVARWNGEIGRLDAALVAGDRAGAHRAWSEAWSAALASRRWDAFIRMGDASLRLGDLDGHPATARARARQAYLLAMFRARAAGSIEGVLRAAEGFAGLGDRDVVNGALHLAIQLAADAPEVRADVEIVAADIVARMPGERALGRPRSATPPR
;
A
#
# COMPACT_ATOMS: atom_id res chain seq x y z
N MET A 1 -46.21 28.35 -20.31
CA MET A 1 -45.01 27.79 -19.63
C MET A 1 -44.24 28.94 -19.00
N ASP A 2 -44.18 28.98 -17.67
CA ASP A 2 -43.66 30.11 -16.91
C ASP A 2 -42.15 30.32 -17.06
N SER A 3 -41.72 31.45 -17.65
CA SER A 3 -40.32 31.87 -17.76
C SER A 3 -39.61 31.99 -16.40
N ARG A 4 -40.37 32.12 -15.30
CA ARG A 4 -39.82 32.13 -13.92
C ARG A 4 -39.35 30.74 -13.47
N ARG A 5 -39.97 29.66 -13.96
CA ARG A 5 -39.59 28.27 -13.64
C ARG A 5 -38.36 27.83 -14.44
N THR A 6 -38.24 28.25 -15.69
CA THR A 6 -37.07 27.92 -16.53
C THR A 6 -35.80 28.64 -16.08
N TRP A 7 -35.94 29.88 -15.58
CA TRP A 7 -34.82 30.62 -14.97
C TRP A 7 -34.29 29.94 -13.69
N GLY A 8 -35.17 29.43 -12.83
CA GLY A 8 -34.75 28.72 -11.61
C GLY A 8 -33.96 27.43 -11.90
N ILE A 9 -34.37 26.68 -12.93
CA ILE A 9 -33.68 25.44 -13.33
C ILE A 9 -32.31 25.76 -13.93
N ALA A 10 -32.19 26.80 -14.76
CA ALA A 10 -30.91 27.19 -15.36
C ALA A 10 -29.88 27.64 -14.31
N VAL A 11 -30.30 28.40 -13.30
CA VAL A 11 -29.43 28.83 -12.19
C VAL A 11 -29.02 27.65 -11.32
N MET A 12 -29.93 26.71 -11.04
CA MET A 12 -29.61 25.50 -10.26
C MET A 12 -28.62 24.59 -10.99
N ILE A 13 -28.77 24.41 -12.31
CA ILE A 13 -27.83 23.61 -13.12
C ILE A 13 -26.45 24.29 -13.16
N ALA A 14 -26.38 25.60 -13.37
CA ALA A 14 -25.12 26.35 -13.34
C ALA A 14 -24.43 26.24 -11.97
N MET A 15 -25.19 26.31 -10.88
CA MET A 15 -24.67 26.18 -9.51
C MET A 15 -24.19 24.75 -9.20
N LEU A 16 -24.89 23.72 -9.68
CA LEU A 16 -24.45 22.33 -9.56
C LEU A 16 -23.17 22.05 -10.35
N ILE A 17 -23.00 22.65 -11.53
CA ILE A 17 -21.76 22.54 -12.33
C ILE A 17 -20.59 23.22 -11.60
N VAL A 18 -20.82 24.38 -10.98
CA VAL A 18 -19.78 25.08 -10.19
C VAL A 18 -19.40 24.28 -8.93
N VAL A 19 -20.37 23.69 -8.21
CA VAL A 19 -20.10 22.85 -7.04
C VAL A 19 -19.40 21.54 -7.43
N ALA A 20 -19.80 20.91 -8.54
CA ALA A 20 -19.10 19.75 -9.08
C ALA A 20 -17.66 20.09 -9.52
N ALA A 21 -17.43 21.25 -10.14
CA ALA A 21 -16.11 21.74 -10.49
C ALA A 21 -15.24 22.10 -9.26
N MET A 22 -15.84 22.62 -8.19
CA MET A 22 -15.16 22.88 -6.91
C MET A 22 -14.79 21.60 -6.15
N ALA A 23 -15.68 20.58 -6.16
CA ALA A 23 -15.38 19.27 -5.59
C ALA A 23 -14.26 18.56 -6.38
N THR A 24 -14.26 18.68 -7.72
CA THR A 24 -13.22 18.11 -8.58
C THR A 24 -11.87 18.81 -8.43
N SER A 25 -11.87 20.12 -8.16
CA SER A 25 -10.63 20.90 -7.98
C SER A 25 -9.98 20.76 -6.60
N ALA A 26 -10.73 20.41 -5.55
CA ALA A 26 -10.15 20.01 -4.26
C ALA A 26 -9.41 18.65 -4.36
N LEU A 27 -9.97 17.70 -5.12
CA LEU A 27 -9.32 16.41 -5.43
C LEU A 27 -8.15 16.53 -6.43
N ARG A 28 -8.13 17.55 -7.29
CA ARG A 28 -7.02 17.83 -8.23
C ARG A 28 -5.90 18.68 -7.62
N ARG A 29 -6.21 19.63 -6.72
CA ARG A 29 -5.20 20.48 -6.05
C ARG A 29 -4.30 19.70 -5.10
N ASP A 30 -4.83 18.68 -4.40
CA ASP A 30 -4.01 17.88 -3.47
C ASP A 30 -3.10 16.87 -4.21
N ARG A 31 -3.31 16.63 -5.51
CA ARG A 31 -2.44 15.76 -6.33
C ARG A 31 -1.17 16.44 -6.88
N GLN A 32 -1.14 17.77 -6.99
CA GLN A 32 -0.07 18.48 -7.73
C GLN A 32 1.04 19.07 -6.87
N SER A 33 0.93 19.06 -5.55
CA SER A 33 2.01 19.46 -4.65
C SER A 33 2.30 18.36 -3.62
N LEU A 34 2.66 17.18 -4.13
CA LEU A 34 3.51 16.29 -3.34
C LEU A 34 4.83 17.04 -3.13
N PRO A 35 5.41 17.11 -1.92
CA PRO A 35 6.73 17.68 -1.76
C PRO A 35 7.68 16.79 -2.55
N VAL A 36 8.11 17.24 -3.73
CA VAL A 36 9.06 16.53 -4.60
C VAL A 36 10.30 16.14 -3.77
N ASP A 37 10.66 17.01 -2.83
CA ASP A 37 11.70 16.81 -1.83
C ASP A 37 11.48 15.56 -0.96
N ALA A 38 10.26 15.29 -0.50
CA ALA A 38 9.98 14.12 0.32
C ALA A 38 10.17 12.83 -0.49
N VAL A 39 9.75 12.82 -1.76
CA VAL A 39 9.91 11.66 -2.66
C VAL A 39 11.38 11.39 -2.98
N ALA A 40 12.12 12.43 -3.36
CA ALA A 40 13.55 12.33 -3.60
C ALA A 40 14.29 11.87 -2.33
N ARG A 41 13.90 12.41 -1.17
CA ARG A 41 14.51 12.10 0.12
C ARG A 41 14.34 10.63 0.50
N TRP A 42 13.12 10.09 0.59
CA TRP A 42 12.96 8.70 1.01
C TRP A 42 13.62 7.72 0.04
N ASN A 43 13.59 8.01 -1.27
CA ASN A 43 14.29 7.19 -2.26
C ASN A 43 15.81 7.22 -2.05
N GLY A 44 16.38 8.41 -1.82
CA GLY A 44 17.80 8.56 -1.51
C GLY A 44 18.20 7.83 -0.23
N GLU A 45 17.38 7.91 0.82
CA GLU A 45 17.63 7.19 2.07
C GLU A 45 17.58 5.66 1.90
N ILE A 46 16.66 5.12 1.09
CA ILE A 46 16.72 3.68 0.76
C ILE A 46 17.99 3.35 -0.02
N GLY A 47 18.45 4.21 -0.93
CA GLY A 47 19.74 4.01 -1.61
C GLY A 47 20.92 3.96 -0.63
N ARG A 48 20.93 4.82 0.39
CA ARG A 48 21.94 4.78 1.47
C ARG A 48 21.80 3.54 2.35
N LEU A 49 20.58 3.11 2.65
CA LEU A 49 20.32 1.86 3.34
C LEU A 49 20.93 0.70 2.56
N ASP A 50 20.64 0.59 1.26
CA ASP A 50 21.13 -0.50 0.42
C ASP A 50 22.67 -0.51 0.36
N ALA A 51 23.30 0.67 0.26
CA ALA A 51 24.76 0.79 0.34
C ALA A 51 25.32 0.35 1.70
N ALA A 52 24.67 0.74 2.80
CA ALA A 52 25.07 0.36 4.15
C ALA A 52 24.89 -1.16 4.41
N LEU A 53 23.81 -1.75 3.87
CA LEU A 53 23.57 -3.20 3.91
C LEU A 53 24.70 -3.96 3.20
N VAL A 54 25.11 -3.52 2.00
CA VAL A 54 26.23 -4.11 1.25
C VAL A 54 27.56 -3.97 2.00
N ALA A 55 27.80 -2.83 2.64
CA ALA A 55 29.01 -2.59 3.43
C ALA A 55 29.01 -3.29 4.80
N GLY A 56 27.90 -3.90 5.22
CA GLY A 56 27.74 -4.44 6.58
C GLY A 56 27.70 -3.36 7.67
N ASP A 57 27.53 -2.09 7.32
CA ASP A 57 27.40 -0.97 8.25
C ASP A 57 26.01 -0.97 8.88
N ARG A 58 25.84 -1.75 9.95
CA ARG A 58 24.59 -1.79 10.72
C ARG A 58 24.14 -0.41 11.18
N ALA A 59 25.05 0.39 11.72
CA ALA A 59 24.68 1.69 12.28
C ALA A 59 24.20 2.64 11.18
N GLY A 60 24.87 2.66 10.03
CA GLY A 60 24.44 3.39 8.84
C GLY A 60 23.11 2.90 8.30
N ALA A 61 22.90 1.58 8.25
CA ALA A 61 21.67 0.99 7.76
C ALA A 61 20.46 1.37 8.64
N HIS A 62 20.59 1.30 9.96
CA HIS A 62 19.52 1.72 10.88
C HIS A 62 19.20 3.22 10.79
N ARG A 63 20.22 4.08 10.67
CA ARG A 63 20.02 5.53 10.48
C ARG A 63 19.28 5.81 9.17
N ALA A 64 19.77 5.27 8.06
CA ALA A 64 19.16 5.44 6.75
C ALA A 64 17.71 4.93 6.73
N TRP A 65 17.43 3.79 7.37
CA TRP A 65 16.07 3.27 7.50
C TRP A 65 15.14 4.22 8.27
N SER A 66 15.60 4.80 9.38
CA SER A 66 14.80 5.75 10.19
C SER A 66 14.50 7.05 9.43
N GLU A 67 15.49 7.57 8.71
CA GLU A 67 15.33 8.76 7.86
C GLU A 67 14.38 8.47 6.68
N ALA A 68 14.51 7.30 6.06
CA ALA A 68 13.62 6.85 4.99
C ALA A 68 12.17 6.72 5.48
N TRP A 69 11.95 6.14 6.66
CA TRP A 69 10.62 6.01 7.26
C TRP A 69 9.96 7.38 7.48
N SER A 70 10.71 8.33 8.03
CA SER A 70 10.23 9.69 8.30
C SER A 70 9.88 10.43 7.00
N ALA A 71 10.71 10.30 5.97
CA ALA A 71 10.44 10.87 4.65
C ALA A 71 9.27 10.18 3.93
N ALA A 72 9.12 8.85 4.08
CA ALA A 72 8.00 8.09 3.54
C ALA A 72 6.66 8.50 4.17
N LEU A 73 6.63 8.76 5.48
CA LEU A 73 5.47 9.33 6.16
C LEU A 73 5.07 10.68 5.52
N ALA A 74 6.04 11.58 5.36
CA ALA A 74 5.82 12.91 4.75
C ALA A 74 5.36 12.86 3.29
N SER A 75 5.81 11.85 2.53
CA SER A 75 5.46 11.70 1.11
C SER A 75 3.96 11.45 0.85
N ARG A 76 3.22 10.95 1.85
CA ARG A 76 1.82 10.48 1.73
C ARG A 76 1.59 9.39 0.67
N ARG A 77 2.66 8.79 0.13
CA ARG A 77 2.59 7.75 -0.91
C ARG A 77 2.47 6.34 -0.31
N TRP A 78 1.84 5.44 -1.05
CA TRP A 78 1.71 4.03 -0.67
C TRP A 78 2.95 3.22 -1.06
N ASP A 79 3.56 3.51 -2.23
CA ASP A 79 4.71 2.78 -2.77
C ASP A 79 5.97 2.96 -1.91
N ALA A 80 6.11 4.11 -1.25
CA ALA A 80 7.17 4.32 -0.26
C ALA A 80 7.12 3.27 0.85
N PHE A 81 5.92 2.90 1.32
CA PHE A 81 5.78 1.92 2.39
C PHE A 81 5.92 0.47 1.93
N ILE A 82 5.67 0.15 0.66
CA ILE A 82 6.08 -1.14 0.08
C ILE A 82 7.60 -1.27 0.19
N ARG A 83 8.35 -0.26 -0.29
CA ARG A 83 9.82 -0.26 -0.22
C ARG A 83 10.34 -0.27 1.22
N MET A 84 9.70 0.43 2.15
CA MET A 84 10.06 0.36 3.58
C MET A 84 9.84 -1.02 4.17
N GLY A 85 8.82 -1.75 3.73
CA GLY A 85 8.56 -3.12 4.17
C GLY A 85 9.66 -4.07 3.70
N ASP A 86 10.00 -4.03 2.42
CA ASP A 86 11.09 -4.82 1.83
C ASP A 86 12.44 -4.49 2.51
N ALA A 87 12.70 -3.20 2.72
CA ALA A 87 13.88 -2.72 3.42
C ALA A 87 13.97 -3.23 4.87
N SER A 88 12.82 -3.33 5.56
CA SER A 88 12.78 -3.85 6.93
C SER A 88 13.17 -5.32 6.99
N LEU A 89 12.76 -6.12 5.99
CA LEU A 89 13.16 -7.52 5.87
C LEU A 89 14.67 -7.66 5.66
N ARG A 90 15.24 -6.92 4.69
CA ARG A 90 16.69 -6.91 4.44
C ARG A 90 17.52 -6.50 5.66
N LEU A 91 17.04 -5.49 6.40
CA LEU A 91 17.69 -5.05 7.64
C LEU A 91 17.62 -6.12 8.74
N GLY A 92 16.49 -6.83 8.83
CA GLY A 92 16.34 -7.98 9.73
C GLY A 92 17.28 -9.12 9.47
N ASP A 93 17.51 -9.42 8.20
CA ASP A 93 18.45 -10.45 7.76
C ASP A 93 19.88 -10.08 8.15
N LEU A 94 20.27 -8.80 7.99
CA LEU A 94 21.56 -8.31 8.47
C LEU A 94 21.67 -8.47 9.99
N ASP A 95 20.65 -8.03 10.74
CA ASP A 95 20.65 -8.02 12.19
C ASP A 95 20.53 -9.40 12.84
N GLY A 96 20.10 -10.43 12.10
CA GLY A 96 19.76 -11.74 12.68
C GLY A 96 18.48 -11.73 13.52
N HIS A 97 17.60 -10.74 13.31
CA HIS A 97 16.35 -10.55 14.08
C HIS A 97 15.12 -10.59 13.16
N PRO A 98 14.82 -11.74 12.52
CA PRO A 98 13.78 -11.85 11.51
C PRO A 98 12.37 -11.57 12.06
N ALA A 99 12.09 -11.89 13.33
CA ALA A 99 10.77 -11.65 13.92
C ALA A 99 10.43 -10.14 14.01
N THR A 100 11.38 -9.33 14.47
CA THR A 100 11.21 -7.87 14.59
C THR A 100 11.09 -7.23 13.20
N ALA A 101 11.87 -7.70 12.24
CA ALA A 101 11.80 -7.24 10.86
C ALA A 101 10.46 -7.56 10.21
N ARG A 102 9.93 -8.78 10.40
CA ARG A 102 8.59 -9.16 9.92
C ARG A 102 7.50 -8.28 10.52
N ALA A 103 7.59 -7.93 11.80
CA ALA A 103 6.64 -7.02 12.45
C ALA A 103 6.68 -5.61 11.83
N ARG A 104 7.88 -5.05 11.60
CA ARG A 104 8.05 -3.75 10.92
C ARG A 104 7.56 -3.80 9.47
N ALA A 105 7.86 -4.86 8.74
CA ALA A 105 7.40 -5.05 7.37
C ALA A 105 5.87 -5.11 7.28
N ARG A 106 5.23 -5.86 8.19
CA ARG A 106 3.77 -5.92 8.30
C ARG A 106 3.16 -4.54 8.52
N GLN A 107 3.74 -3.74 9.41
CA GLN A 107 3.27 -2.37 9.66
C GLN A 107 3.39 -1.51 8.40
N ALA A 108 4.50 -1.61 7.67
CA ALA A 108 4.70 -0.86 6.43
C ALA A 108 3.66 -1.27 5.37
N TYR A 109 3.44 -2.57 5.15
CA TYR A 109 2.44 -3.05 4.20
C TYR A 109 1.02 -2.66 4.57
N LEU A 110 0.68 -2.60 5.86
CA LEU A 110 -0.62 -2.07 6.30
C LEU A 110 -0.78 -0.59 5.91
N LEU A 111 0.24 0.23 6.18
CA LEU A 111 0.23 1.64 5.77
C LEU A 111 0.15 1.81 4.25
N ALA A 112 0.85 0.97 3.49
CA ALA A 112 0.77 0.94 2.04
C ALA A 112 -0.65 0.61 1.56
N MET A 113 -1.27 -0.45 2.09
CA MET A 113 -2.62 -0.88 1.74
C MET A 113 -3.66 0.20 2.04
N PHE A 114 -3.63 0.81 3.22
CA PHE A 114 -4.59 1.87 3.58
C PHE A 114 -4.44 3.10 2.69
N ARG A 115 -3.20 3.51 2.37
CA ARG A 115 -2.94 4.63 1.46
C ARG A 115 -3.33 4.30 0.01
N ALA A 116 -3.05 3.08 -0.45
CA ALA A 116 -3.44 2.61 -1.77
C ALA A 116 -4.96 2.60 -1.92
N ARG A 117 -5.69 2.08 -0.92
CA ARG A 117 -7.15 2.15 -0.87
C ARG A 117 -7.66 3.59 -0.94
N ALA A 118 -7.12 4.49 -0.12
CA ALA A 118 -7.52 5.90 -0.11
C ALA A 118 -7.26 6.59 -1.46
N ALA A 119 -6.23 6.15 -2.19
CA ALA A 119 -5.91 6.63 -3.53
C ALA A 119 -6.70 5.94 -4.66
N GLY A 120 -7.52 4.92 -4.35
CA GLY A 120 -8.19 4.09 -5.35
C GLY A 120 -7.24 3.22 -6.18
N SER A 121 -6.05 2.93 -5.66
CA SER A 121 -4.99 2.21 -6.39
C SER A 121 -5.13 0.69 -6.20
N ILE A 122 -5.69 0.02 -7.21
CA ILE A 122 -5.73 -1.46 -7.27
C ILE A 122 -4.31 -2.04 -7.21
N GLU A 123 -3.39 -1.48 -8.01
CA GLU A 123 -1.99 -1.88 -8.02
C GLU A 123 -1.38 -1.82 -6.60
N GLY A 124 -1.58 -0.71 -5.89
CA GLY A 124 -1.01 -0.55 -4.55
C GLY A 124 -1.58 -1.54 -3.53
N VAL A 125 -2.86 -1.91 -3.67
CA VAL A 125 -3.49 -2.95 -2.83
C VAL A 125 -2.90 -4.34 -3.16
N LEU A 126 -2.74 -4.67 -4.44
CA LEU A 126 -2.13 -5.94 -4.86
C LEU A 126 -0.66 -6.05 -4.43
N ARG A 127 0.12 -4.97 -4.57
CA ARG A 127 1.52 -4.93 -4.10
C ARG A 127 1.63 -5.09 -2.58
N ALA A 128 0.70 -4.53 -1.81
CA ALA A 128 0.66 -4.79 -0.37
C ALA A 128 0.28 -6.25 -0.06
N ALA A 129 -0.66 -6.83 -0.82
CA ALA A 129 -1.02 -8.24 -0.72
C ALA A 129 0.16 -9.17 -0.99
N GLU A 130 0.99 -8.88 -2.00
CA GLU A 130 2.26 -9.58 -2.25
C GLU A 130 3.20 -9.52 -1.04
N GLY A 131 3.34 -8.34 -0.43
CA GLY A 131 4.11 -8.16 0.80
C GLY A 131 3.62 -9.05 1.94
N PHE A 132 2.30 -9.06 2.20
CA PHE A 132 1.70 -9.93 3.22
C PHE A 132 1.81 -11.42 2.89
N ALA A 133 1.71 -11.78 1.60
CA ALA A 133 1.92 -13.15 1.13
C ALA A 133 3.33 -13.64 1.46
N GLY A 134 4.35 -12.80 1.24
CA GLY A 134 5.74 -13.09 1.64
C GLY A 134 5.92 -13.25 3.16
N LEU A 135 5.10 -12.57 3.97
CA LEU A 135 5.10 -12.74 5.42
C LEU A 135 4.38 -14.03 5.89
N GLY A 136 3.48 -14.58 5.06
CA GLY A 136 2.61 -15.70 5.39
C GLY A 136 1.26 -15.30 6.00
N ASP A 137 0.87 -14.03 5.91
CA ASP A 137 -0.32 -13.48 6.56
C ASP A 137 -1.59 -13.72 5.72
N ARG A 138 -2.00 -15.00 5.59
CA ARG A 138 -3.07 -15.44 4.68
C ARG A 138 -4.39 -14.67 4.84
N ASP A 139 -4.83 -14.44 6.07
CA ASP A 139 -6.11 -13.75 6.31
C ASP A 139 -6.07 -12.30 5.80
N VAL A 140 -4.91 -11.64 5.96
CA VAL A 140 -4.70 -10.27 5.48
C VAL A 140 -4.64 -10.24 3.96
N VAL A 141 -3.97 -11.22 3.34
CA VAL A 141 -3.94 -11.37 1.87
C VAL A 141 -5.35 -11.51 1.32
N ASN A 142 -6.17 -12.41 1.86
CA ASN A 142 -7.54 -12.62 1.40
C ASN A 142 -8.38 -11.33 1.48
N GLY A 143 -8.25 -10.58 2.58
CA GLY A 143 -8.92 -9.28 2.74
C GLY A 143 -8.46 -8.24 1.73
N ALA A 144 -7.14 -8.16 1.46
CA ALA A 144 -6.57 -7.24 0.49
C ALA A 144 -7.02 -7.58 -0.95
N LEU A 145 -7.06 -8.86 -1.32
CA LEU A 145 -7.53 -9.31 -2.63
C LEU A 145 -9.02 -9.02 -2.83
N HIS A 146 -9.84 -9.25 -1.81
CA HIS A 146 -11.26 -8.88 -1.86
C HIS A 146 -11.44 -7.38 -2.08
N LEU A 147 -10.62 -6.56 -1.42
CA LEU A 147 -10.61 -5.11 -1.63
C LEU A 147 -10.19 -4.73 -3.06
N ALA A 148 -9.18 -5.36 -3.64
CA ALA A 148 -8.77 -5.11 -5.01
C ALA A 148 -9.91 -5.42 -6.00
N ILE A 149 -10.64 -6.52 -5.79
CA ILE A 149 -11.83 -6.88 -6.58
C ILE A 149 -12.93 -5.83 -6.42
N GLN A 150 -13.17 -5.33 -5.20
CA GLN A 150 -14.16 -4.27 -4.96
C GLN A 150 -13.80 -2.97 -5.69
N LEU A 151 -12.52 -2.59 -5.72
CA LEU A 151 -12.07 -1.41 -6.46
C LEU A 151 -12.22 -1.57 -7.98
N ALA A 152 -12.22 -2.80 -8.48
CA ALA A 152 -12.41 -3.13 -9.90
C ALA A 152 -13.88 -3.43 -10.27
N ALA A 153 -14.84 -3.26 -9.36
CA ALA A 153 -16.21 -3.75 -9.54
C ALA A 153 -16.91 -3.23 -10.81
N ASP A 154 -16.64 -1.97 -11.17
CA ASP A 154 -17.27 -1.30 -12.32
C ASP A 154 -16.49 -1.49 -13.65
N ALA A 155 -15.39 -2.26 -13.64
CA ALA A 155 -14.53 -2.49 -14.80
C ALA A 155 -14.25 -4.00 -14.96
N PRO A 156 -15.10 -4.75 -15.69
CA PRO A 156 -15.02 -6.20 -15.79
C PRO A 156 -13.68 -6.73 -16.29
N GLU A 157 -13.05 -6.05 -17.25
CA GLU A 157 -11.72 -6.37 -17.77
C GLU A 157 -10.64 -6.21 -16.69
N VAL A 158 -10.66 -5.10 -15.95
CA VAL A 158 -9.72 -4.85 -14.85
C VAL A 158 -9.93 -5.88 -13.74
N ARG A 159 -11.19 -6.25 -13.47
CA ARG A 159 -11.51 -7.28 -12.49
C ARG A 159 -10.94 -8.65 -12.88
N ALA A 160 -11.06 -9.04 -14.14
CA ALA A 160 -10.49 -10.30 -14.62
C ALA A 160 -8.96 -10.33 -14.44
N ASP A 161 -8.28 -9.22 -14.74
CA ASP A 161 -6.84 -9.09 -14.51
C ASP A 161 -6.48 -9.19 -13.01
N VAL A 162 -7.26 -8.54 -12.15
CA VAL A 162 -7.10 -8.64 -10.69
C VAL A 162 -7.27 -10.07 -10.21
N GLU A 163 -8.24 -10.81 -10.72
CA GLU A 163 -8.49 -12.21 -10.35
C GLU A 163 -7.32 -13.12 -10.76
N ILE A 164 -6.70 -12.89 -11.92
CA ILE A 164 -5.49 -13.60 -12.35
C ILE A 164 -4.32 -13.32 -11.41
N VAL A 165 -4.05 -12.05 -11.10
CA VAL A 165 -2.96 -11.67 -10.18
C VAL A 165 -3.23 -12.20 -8.77
N ALA A 166 -4.47 -12.13 -8.30
CA ALA A 166 -4.88 -12.68 -7.01
C ALA A 166 -4.59 -14.19 -6.91
N ALA A 167 -4.92 -14.95 -7.96
CA ALA A 167 -4.66 -16.39 -8.01
C ALA A 167 -3.15 -16.69 -7.94
N ASP A 168 -2.34 -15.92 -8.66
CA ASP A 168 -0.87 -16.07 -8.62
C ASP A 168 -0.28 -15.74 -7.23
N ILE A 169 -0.74 -14.66 -6.59
CA ILE A 169 -0.32 -14.30 -5.22
C ILE A 169 -0.61 -15.46 -4.25
N VAL A 170 -1.82 -16.03 -4.31
CA VAL A 170 -2.23 -17.14 -3.44
C VAL A 170 -1.40 -18.40 -3.72
N ALA A 171 -1.13 -18.70 -5.00
CA ALA A 171 -0.33 -19.86 -5.41
C ALA A 171 1.12 -19.79 -4.91
N ARG A 172 1.69 -18.58 -4.82
CA ARG A 172 3.07 -18.35 -4.33
C ARG A 172 3.20 -18.31 -2.81
N MET A 173 2.09 -18.37 -2.06
CA MET A 173 2.15 -18.27 -0.59
C MET A 173 2.90 -19.46 0.04
N PRO A 174 3.74 -19.22 1.07
CA PRO A 174 4.39 -20.30 1.80
C PRO A 174 3.34 -21.20 2.47
N GLY A 175 3.45 -22.52 2.30
CA GLY A 175 2.54 -23.49 2.89
C GLY A 175 2.58 -23.50 4.43
N GLU A 176 1.49 -23.89 5.07
CA GLU A 176 1.34 -23.89 6.55
C GLU A 176 2.43 -24.66 7.29
N ARG A 177 3.03 -25.67 6.64
CA ARG A 177 4.14 -26.47 7.19
C ARG A 177 5.45 -25.69 7.32
N ALA A 178 5.68 -24.67 6.49
CA ALA A 178 6.89 -23.86 6.52
C ALA A 178 6.89 -22.79 7.62
N LEU A 179 5.72 -22.52 8.23
CA LEU A 179 5.52 -21.44 9.20
C LEU A 179 5.52 -21.91 10.67
N GLY A 180 5.94 -23.15 10.94
CA GLY A 180 6.22 -23.62 12.31
C GLY A 180 5.02 -23.72 13.25
N ARG A 181 3.77 -23.71 12.75
CA ARG A 181 2.60 -23.97 13.61
C ARG A 181 2.56 -25.45 14.01
N PRO A 182 2.50 -25.79 15.31
CA PRO A 182 2.28 -27.16 15.74
C PRO A 182 0.90 -27.64 15.25
N ARG A 183 0.84 -28.85 14.69
CA ARG A 183 -0.42 -29.56 14.47
C ARG A 183 -1.17 -29.57 15.80
N SER A 184 -2.38 -29.02 15.81
CA SER A 184 -3.30 -29.20 16.94
C SER A 184 -3.40 -30.71 17.21
N ALA A 185 -2.93 -31.11 18.39
CA ALA A 185 -3.05 -32.48 18.85
C ALA A 185 -4.54 -32.83 18.87
N THR A 186 -4.88 -33.94 18.21
CA THR A 186 -6.20 -34.56 18.32
C THR A 186 -6.50 -34.82 19.80
N PRO A 187 -7.63 -34.36 20.35
CA PRO A 187 -7.96 -34.67 21.73
C PRO A 187 -8.15 -36.19 21.89
N PRO A 188 -7.66 -36.80 22.98
CA PRO A 188 -7.91 -38.21 23.25
C PRO A 188 -9.41 -38.44 23.44
N ARG A 189 -9.89 -39.56 22.89
CA ARG A 189 -11.28 -40.03 23.03
C ARG A 189 -11.61 -40.42 24.46
#